data_AF-A0A0Q6ZB47-F1
#
_entry.id   AF-A0A0Q6ZB47-F1
#
_cell.length_a   1.000
_cell.length_b   1.000
_cell.length_c   1.000
_cell.angle_alpha   90.00
_cell.angle_beta   90.00
_cell.angle_gamma   90.00
#
_symmetry.space_group_name_H-M   'P 1'
#
loop_
_entity.id
_entity.type
_entity.pdbx_description
1 polymer ?
#
loop_
_entity_poly.entity_id
_entity_poly.type
_entity_poly.pdbx_seq_one_letter_code
_entity_poly.pdbx_strand_id
1 'polypeptide(L)'
;MHDSKEHIVERDWNQPNCLQLLITAAISSNACVRNLTNAPQSIGKKMARSLTDDLNPITTEKHIPSVVQEVFTAMVMHIESTGWGGACHSSSAIMHMLLKEKGVDSTIKIGEVGGGGYWFDHSWIEIDNLVFDAAVAYPQVGGKRLGGPVFAGIDIVSGIETTLTYGIGKKGGLEEEAQQIALLSLGAYFQFADQHALVEAMGNGEQPPPALWDRASYIGTDCGVHRSPAELAREYFEVRRAETYA
;
A
#
# COMPACT_ATOMS: atom_id res chain seq x y z
N MET A 1 -41.11 -47.26 -13.34
CA MET A 1 -39.88 -47.21 -14.16
C MET A 1 -39.83 -45.83 -14.80
N HIS A 2 -39.17 -44.87 -14.17
CA HIS A 2 -38.32 -43.86 -14.82
C HIS A 2 -37.65 -43.04 -13.71
N ASP A 3 -36.33 -43.10 -13.77
CA ASP A 3 -35.30 -42.64 -12.86
C ASP A 3 -34.90 -41.23 -13.34
N SER A 4 -35.07 -40.19 -12.52
CA SER A 4 -34.61 -38.84 -12.85
C SER A 4 -33.30 -38.59 -12.12
N LYS A 5 -32.19 -38.89 -12.81
CA LYS A 5 -30.84 -38.51 -12.42
C LYS A 5 -30.67 -37.00 -12.57
N GLU A 6 -30.20 -36.37 -11.51
CA GLU A 6 -29.69 -35.00 -11.49
C GLU A 6 -28.58 -34.82 -12.54
N HIS A 7 -28.72 -33.80 -13.38
CA HIS A 7 -27.62 -33.29 -14.20
C HIS A 7 -26.92 -32.17 -13.42
N ILE A 8 -25.70 -32.44 -12.98
CA ILE A 8 -24.76 -31.43 -12.52
C ILE A 8 -24.30 -30.67 -13.77
N VAL A 9 -24.63 -29.38 -13.83
CA VAL A 9 -24.10 -28.46 -14.84
C VAL A 9 -22.79 -27.90 -14.29
N GLU A 10 -21.67 -28.32 -14.87
CA GLU A 10 -20.37 -27.69 -14.64
C GLU A 10 -20.42 -26.23 -15.12
N ARG A 11 -20.06 -25.29 -14.24
CA ARG A 11 -19.95 -23.86 -14.60
C ARG A 11 -18.62 -23.62 -15.31
N ASP A 12 -18.72 -23.30 -16.59
CA ASP A 12 -17.63 -22.81 -17.44
C ASP A 12 -17.28 -21.37 -17.05
N TRP A 13 -16.05 -21.14 -16.58
CA TRP A 13 -15.55 -19.85 -16.04
C TRP A 13 -15.01 -18.91 -17.12
N ASN A 14 -15.30 -19.15 -18.40
CA ASN A 14 -14.65 -18.47 -19.52
C ASN A 14 -15.55 -17.53 -20.35
N GLN A 15 -16.52 -16.85 -19.72
CA GLN A 15 -17.38 -15.87 -20.41
C GLN A 15 -17.05 -14.43 -19.98
N PRO A 16 -16.64 -13.53 -20.91
CA PRO A 16 -16.31 -12.14 -20.61
C PRO A 16 -17.54 -11.25 -20.79
N ASN A 17 -18.30 -11.02 -19.73
CA ASN A 17 -19.42 -10.08 -19.77
C ASN A 17 -19.75 -9.46 -18.41
N CYS A 18 -18.73 -8.88 -17.76
CA CYS A 18 -18.91 -7.76 -16.81
C CYS A 18 -17.89 -6.62 -17.02
N LEU A 19 -16.96 -6.74 -17.97
CA LEU A 19 -15.80 -5.83 -18.10
C LEU A 19 -16.07 -4.57 -18.95
N GLN A 20 -17.24 -4.44 -19.59
CA GLN A 20 -17.47 -3.40 -20.60
C GLN A 20 -18.15 -2.12 -20.07
N LEU A 21 -18.40 -1.99 -18.76
CA LEU A 21 -19.14 -0.84 -18.19
C LEU A 21 -18.29 0.13 -17.35
N LEU A 22 -16.97 -0.07 -17.24
CA LEU A 22 -16.09 0.78 -16.41
C LEU A 22 -15.05 1.60 -17.19
N ILE A 23 -15.05 1.54 -18.53
CA ILE A 23 -14.10 2.30 -19.36
C ILE A 23 -14.74 3.62 -19.79
N THR A 24 -15.11 4.51 -18.86
CA THR A 24 -15.26 5.95 -19.16
C THR A 24 -15.17 6.82 -17.90
N ALA A 25 -13.98 6.94 -17.29
CA ALA A 25 -13.59 8.14 -16.55
C ALA A 25 -12.07 8.16 -16.34
N ALA A 26 -11.49 9.36 -16.48
CA ALA A 26 -10.11 9.73 -16.16
C ALA A 26 -8.98 9.21 -17.07
N ILE A 27 -8.89 9.80 -18.27
CA ILE A 27 -7.60 10.02 -18.95
C ILE A 27 -7.02 11.33 -18.39
N SER A 28 -5.99 11.24 -17.55
CA SER A 28 -4.76 12.05 -17.65
C SER A 28 -3.90 11.87 -16.40
N SER A 29 -2.70 11.32 -16.53
CA SER A 29 -1.46 12.02 -16.15
C SER A 29 -0.25 11.13 -16.44
N ASN A 30 0.88 11.78 -16.66
CA ASN A 30 2.09 11.21 -17.23
C ASN A 30 2.89 10.38 -16.22
N ALA A 31 3.23 9.17 -16.63
CA ALA A 31 4.54 8.53 -16.60
C ALA A 31 5.46 8.86 -15.41
N CYS A 32 5.65 7.87 -14.53
CA CYS A 32 6.92 7.72 -13.83
C CYS A 32 7.23 6.25 -13.53
N VAL A 33 7.68 5.49 -14.54
CA VAL A 33 8.53 4.31 -14.30
C VAL A 33 9.88 4.56 -14.95
N ARG A 34 10.81 5.15 -14.19
CA ARG A 34 12.22 5.04 -14.56
C ARG A 34 12.70 3.65 -14.19
N ASN A 35 13.13 2.90 -15.21
CA ASN A 35 13.88 1.64 -15.06
C ASN A 35 14.96 1.77 -13.98
N LEU A 36 14.83 1.00 -12.91
CA LEU A 36 15.82 0.93 -11.84
C LEU A 36 16.33 -0.49 -11.72
N THR A 37 17.35 -0.80 -12.51
CA THR A 37 18.18 -1.98 -12.29
C THR A 37 19.46 -1.68 -11.52
N ASN A 38 19.76 -0.43 -11.12
CA ASN A 38 21.07 -0.08 -10.53
C ASN A 38 21.07 1.10 -9.55
N ALA A 39 20.29 1.04 -8.45
CA ALA A 39 20.69 1.81 -7.26
C ALA A 39 21.88 1.10 -6.60
N PRO A 40 23.03 1.77 -6.33
CA PRO A 40 24.17 1.11 -5.71
C PRO A 40 23.78 0.58 -4.32
N GLN A 41 23.88 -0.73 -4.11
CA GLN A 41 23.51 -1.42 -2.86
C GLN A 41 24.15 -0.80 -1.60
N SER A 42 25.31 -0.14 -1.74
CA SER A 42 26.00 0.55 -0.64
C SER A 42 25.32 1.83 -0.17
N ILE A 43 24.68 2.59 -1.08
CA ILE A 43 23.95 3.81 -0.74
C ILE A 43 22.66 3.46 -0.02
N GLY A 44 21.93 2.45 -0.53
CA GLY A 44 20.71 1.94 0.11
C GLY A 44 20.98 1.42 1.53
N LYS A 45 22.07 0.68 1.76
CA LYS A 45 22.46 0.22 3.10
C LYS A 45 22.79 1.35 4.08
N LYS A 46 23.44 2.42 3.61
CA LYS A 46 23.77 3.58 4.46
C LYS A 46 22.51 4.37 4.85
N MET A 47 21.60 4.57 3.90
CA MET A 47 20.31 5.23 4.15
C MET A 47 19.44 4.41 5.11
N ALA A 48 19.32 3.09 4.89
CA ALA A 48 18.57 2.21 5.79
C ALA A 48 19.12 2.23 7.22
N ARG A 49 20.46 2.25 7.37
CA ARG A 49 21.11 2.39 8.68
C ARG A 49 20.79 3.73 9.34
N SER A 50 20.89 4.84 8.60
CA SER A 50 20.55 6.17 9.11
C SER A 50 19.10 6.23 9.58
N LEU A 51 18.17 5.73 8.77
CA LEU A 51 16.76 5.69 9.12
C LEU A 51 16.50 4.81 10.36
N THR A 52 17.19 3.67 10.47
CA THR A 52 17.12 2.83 11.67
C THR A 52 17.59 3.61 12.90
N ASP A 53 18.74 4.30 12.79
CA ASP A 53 19.27 5.10 13.89
C ASP A 53 18.31 6.23 14.31
N ASP A 54 17.62 6.87 13.35
CA ASP A 54 16.62 7.91 13.60
C ASP A 54 15.34 7.36 14.29
N LEU A 55 14.99 6.10 14.05
CA LEU A 55 13.81 5.45 14.64
C LEU A 55 14.06 4.80 16.01
N ASN A 56 15.32 4.54 16.38
CA ASN A 56 15.68 3.89 17.66
C ASN A 56 15.18 4.63 18.92
N PRO A 57 15.22 5.98 18.99
CA PRO A 57 14.65 6.70 20.12
C PRO A 57 13.14 6.50 20.24
N ILE A 58 12.41 6.56 19.11
CA ILE A 58 10.95 6.44 19.08
C ILE A 58 10.52 5.02 19.47
N THR A 59 11.20 3.99 18.94
CA THR A 59 10.91 2.60 19.27
C THR A 59 11.13 2.30 20.75
N THR A 60 12.20 2.84 21.33
CA THR A 60 12.50 2.69 22.76
C THR A 60 11.45 3.39 23.62
N GLU A 61 11.12 4.65 23.32
CA GLU A 61 10.16 5.44 24.10
C GLU A 61 8.74 4.84 24.05
N LYS A 62 8.28 4.48 22.86
CA LYS A 62 6.92 3.98 22.62
C LYS A 62 6.80 2.45 22.72
N HIS A 63 7.87 1.76 23.13
CA HIS A 63 7.92 0.29 23.29
C HIS A 63 7.52 -0.47 22.02
N ILE A 64 7.90 0.05 20.85
CA ILE A 64 7.56 -0.52 19.55
C ILE A 64 8.53 -1.66 19.23
N PRO A 65 8.05 -2.87 18.86
CA PRO A 65 8.92 -3.97 18.48
C PRO A 65 9.83 -3.61 17.30
N SER A 66 11.11 -4.01 17.34
CA SER A 66 12.08 -3.74 16.26
C SER A 66 11.62 -4.28 14.91
N VAL A 67 10.83 -5.36 14.89
CA VAL A 67 10.24 -5.90 13.67
C VAL A 67 9.32 -4.91 12.93
N VAL A 68 8.67 -3.99 13.65
CA VAL A 68 7.86 -2.92 13.04
C VAL A 68 8.76 -1.90 12.34
N GLN A 69 9.86 -1.53 13.00
CA GLN A 69 10.87 -0.63 12.45
C GLN A 69 11.53 -1.22 11.20
N GLU A 70 11.85 -2.52 11.20
CA GLU A 70 12.40 -3.24 10.05
C GLU A 70 11.47 -3.15 8.82
N VAL A 71 10.18 -3.49 9.00
CA VAL A 71 9.19 -3.45 7.90
C VAL A 71 8.97 -2.02 7.40
N PHE A 72 8.83 -1.06 8.32
CA PHE A 72 8.66 0.35 7.97
C PHE A 72 9.86 0.89 7.20
N THR A 73 11.07 0.59 7.66
CA THR A 73 12.32 0.99 7.00
C THR A 73 12.42 0.39 5.60
N ALA A 74 12.11 -0.90 5.44
CA ALA A 74 12.11 -1.55 4.13
C ALA A 74 11.12 -0.89 3.17
N MET A 75 9.93 -0.52 3.65
CA MET A 75 8.91 0.14 2.83
C MET A 75 9.33 1.56 2.43
N VAL A 76 9.80 2.39 3.36
CA VAL A 76 10.28 3.76 3.05
C VAL A 76 11.42 3.70 2.05
N MET A 77 12.40 2.83 2.28
CA MET A 77 13.53 2.63 1.38
C MET A 77 13.10 2.19 -0.02
N HIS A 78 12.10 1.30 -0.11
CA HIS A 78 11.55 0.90 -1.40
C HIS A 78 10.87 2.07 -2.12
N ILE A 79 10.00 2.81 -1.42
CA ILE A 79 9.29 3.96 -2.01
C ILE A 79 10.29 5.00 -2.52
N GLU A 80 11.29 5.36 -1.71
CA GLU A 80 12.31 6.34 -2.08
C GLU A 80 13.17 5.89 -3.24
N SER A 81 13.68 4.65 -3.18
CA SER A 81 14.59 4.14 -4.20
C SER A 81 13.90 3.94 -5.54
N THR A 82 12.60 3.66 -5.56
CA THR A 82 11.81 3.43 -6.78
C THR A 82 11.01 4.64 -7.27
N GLY A 83 10.91 5.69 -6.46
CA GLY A 83 10.06 6.83 -6.75
C GLY A 83 8.57 6.47 -6.76
N TRP A 84 8.15 5.49 -5.96
CA TRP A 84 6.78 4.94 -5.95
C TRP A 84 5.79 5.86 -5.21
N GLY A 85 5.56 7.03 -5.77
CA GLY A 85 4.60 8.02 -5.25
C GLY A 85 3.15 7.61 -5.47
N GLY A 86 2.24 8.13 -4.64
CA GLY A 86 0.81 7.80 -4.70
C GLY A 86 0.48 6.37 -4.23
N ALA A 87 1.45 5.66 -3.66
CA ALA A 87 1.33 4.23 -3.35
C ALA A 87 0.63 3.91 -2.03
N CYS A 88 -0.09 4.83 -1.40
CA CYS A 88 -0.57 4.68 -0.02
C CYS A 88 -1.42 3.42 0.23
N HIS A 89 -2.32 3.08 -0.69
CA HIS A 89 -3.15 1.88 -0.59
C HIS A 89 -2.35 0.58 -0.80
N SER A 90 -1.35 0.61 -1.68
CA SER A 90 -0.49 -0.54 -1.96
C SER A 90 0.56 -0.77 -0.88
N SER A 91 1.25 0.29 -0.45
CA SER A 91 2.30 0.21 0.57
C SER A 91 1.74 -0.19 1.94
N SER A 92 0.59 0.37 2.35
CA SER A 92 -0.09 -0.06 3.59
C SER A 92 -0.50 -1.53 3.53
N ALA A 93 -1.08 -1.99 2.41
CA ALA A 93 -1.41 -3.40 2.22
C ALA A 93 -0.19 -4.31 2.33
N ILE A 94 0.92 -3.96 1.67
CA ILE A 94 2.17 -4.73 1.75
C ILE A 94 2.73 -4.72 3.18
N MET A 95 2.80 -3.55 3.82
CA MET A 95 3.27 -3.46 5.21
C MET A 95 2.46 -4.34 6.15
N HIS A 96 1.13 -4.35 6.04
CA HIS A 96 0.28 -5.23 6.85
C HIS A 96 0.66 -6.70 6.69
N MET A 97 0.78 -7.19 5.45
CA MET A 97 1.17 -8.57 5.21
C MET A 97 2.53 -8.90 5.85
N LEU A 98 3.53 -8.04 5.66
CA LEU A 98 4.87 -8.25 6.21
C LEU A 98 4.89 -8.19 7.75
N LEU A 99 4.08 -7.31 8.35
CA LEU A 99 3.89 -7.24 9.80
C LEU A 99 3.24 -8.52 10.34
N LYS A 100 2.19 -9.02 9.68
CA LYS A 100 1.50 -10.27 10.06
C LYS A 100 2.43 -11.49 9.95
N GLU A 101 3.25 -11.58 8.90
CA GLU A 101 4.28 -12.62 8.76
C GLU A 101 5.33 -12.56 9.88
N LYS A 102 5.57 -11.38 10.46
CA LYS A 102 6.48 -11.18 11.61
C LYS A 102 5.77 -11.25 12.96
N GLY A 103 4.51 -11.70 12.99
CA GLY A 103 3.74 -11.90 14.22
C GLY A 103 3.23 -10.60 14.86
N VAL A 104 3.23 -9.49 14.14
CA VAL A 104 2.69 -8.20 14.61
C VAL A 104 1.25 -8.07 14.14
N ASP A 105 0.33 -7.84 15.08
CA ASP A 105 -1.04 -7.50 14.71
C ASP A 105 -1.12 -6.04 14.26
N SER A 106 -1.74 -5.81 13.11
CA SER A 106 -1.86 -4.48 12.52
C SER A 106 -3.18 -4.38 11.78
N THR A 107 -3.69 -3.16 11.63
CA THR A 107 -4.91 -2.90 10.87
C THR A 107 -4.59 -1.95 9.70
N ILE A 108 -5.02 -2.32 8.49
CA ILE A 108 -4.98 -1.40 7.34
C ILE A 108 -6.18 -0.47 7.46
N LYS A 109 -5.93 0.83 7.48
CA LYS A 109 -6.97 1.84 7.50
C LYS A 109 -7.15 2.50 6.14
N ILE A 110 -8.34 3.02 5.90
CA ILE A 110 -8.65 3.93 4.81
C ILE A 110 -9.61 5.00 5.32
N GLY A 111 -9.32 6.25 5.00
CA GLY A 111 -10.05 7.42 5.49
C GLY A 111 -9.45 8.71 4.97
N GLU A 112 -10.04 9.85 5.37
CA GLU A 112 -9.49 11.16 5.04
C GLU A 112 -8.40 11.56 6.04
N VAL A 113 -7.31 12.13 5.52
CA VAL A 113 -6.22 12.72 6.29
C VAL A 113 -6.19 14.22 6.03
N GLY A 114 -6.05 15.01 7.08
CA GLY A 114 -5.98 16.47 7.00
C GLY A 114 -4.67 17.03 7.51
N GLY A 115 -4.17 18.07 6.85
CA GLY A 115 -2.93 18.73 7.24
C GLY A 115 -2.64 19.98 6.41
N GLY A 116 -2.10 21.03 7.04
CA GLY A 116 -1.70 22.26 6.35
C GLY A 116 -2.83 22.97 5.57
N GLY A 117 -4.09 22.77 5.96
CA GLY A 117 -5.27 23.29 5.27
C GLY A 117 -5.78 22.46 4.09
N TYR A 118 -5.25 21.25 3.89
CA TYR A 118 -5.64 20.31 2.83
C TYR A 118 -6.22 19.04 3.44
N TRP A 119 -6.98 18.31 2.63
CA TRP A 119 -7.54 17.00 2.97
C TRP A 119 -7.44 16.10 1.75
N PHE A 120 -7.21 14.81 1.98
CA PHE A 120 -7.03 13.81 0.94
C PHE A 120 -7.39 12.42 1.49
N ASP A 121 -7.88 11.55 0.62
CA ASP A 121 -8.09 10.15 0.96
C ASP A 121 -6.75 9.42 1.03
N HIS A 122 -6.63 8.54 2.02
CA HIS A 122 -5.36 7.90 2.28
C HIS A 122 -5.53 6.56 2.98
N SER A 123 -4.53 5.70 2.82
CA SER A 123 -4.40 4.47 3.61
C SER A 123 -3.12 4.45 4.42
N TRP A 124 -3.22 3.96 5.65
CA TRP A 124 -2.13 3.83 6.61
C TRP A 124 -2.26 2.54 7.41
N ILE A 125 -1.29 2.29 8.28
CA ILE A 125 -1.30 1.18 9.23
C ILE A 125 -1.51 1.70 10.65
N GLU A 126 -2.34 0.99 11.41
CA GLU A 126 -2.42 1.16 12.86
C GLU A 126 -1.93 -0.09 13.59
N ILE A 127 -1.08 0.12 14.60
CA ILE A 127 -0.63 -0.87 15.57
C ILE A 127 -0.80 -0.22 16.95
N ASP A 128 -1.57 -0.84 17.84
CA ASP A 128 -1.87 -0.29 19.17
C ASP A 128 -2.37 1.17 19.15
N ASN A 129 -3.21 1.52 18.16
CA ASN A 129 -3.74 2.87 17.88
C ASN A 129 -2.67 3.92 17.51
N LEU A 130 -1.43 3.49 17.24
CA LEU A 130 -0.37 4.35 16.72
C LEU A 130 -0.35 4.27 15.19
N VAL A 131 -0.19 5.42 14.54
CA VAL A 131 -0.17 5.55 13.09
C VAL A 131 1.22 5.28 12.52
N PHE A 132 1.27 4.41 11.51
CA PHE A 132 2.44 4.10 10.70
C PHE A 132 2.11 4.33 9.23
N ASP A 133 2.79 5.28 8.61
CA ASP A 133 2.54 5.73 7.24
C ASP A 133 3.85 6.00 6.50
N ALA A 134 4.27 5.02 5.71
CA ALA A 134 5.47 5.14 4.90
C ALA A 134 5.28 6.03 3.66
N ALA A 135 4.05 6.25 3.20
CA ALA A 135 3.76 6.80 1.88
C ALA A 135 3.32 8.26 1.88
N VAL A 136 2.87 8.82 3.00
CA VAL A 136 2.32 10.18 3.07
C VAL A 136 3.28 11.29 2.63
N ALA A 137 4.58 11.05 2.71
CA ALA A 137 5.60 11.97 2.20
C ALA A 137 5.78 11.96 0.68
N TYR A 138 5.18 10.98 -0.01
CA TYR A 138 5.40 10.68 -1.42
C TYR A 138 4.05 10.70 -2.17
N PRO A 139 3.44 11.89 -2.32
CA PRO A 139 2.19 12.00 -3.05
C PRO A 139 2.39 11.66 -4.54
N GLN A 140 1.28 11.40 -5.23
CA GLN A 140 1.28 11.30 -6.69
C GLN A 140 1.76 12.60 -7.36
N VAL A 141 2.10 12.54 -8.65
CA VAL A 141 2.55 13.71 -9.41
C VAL A 141 1.52 14.84 -9.32
N GLY A 142 1.99 16.05 -8.97
CA GLY A 142 1.12 17.22 -8.76
C GLY A 142 0.51 17.31 -7.36
N GLY A 143 0.65 16.27 -6.53
CA GLY A 143 0.24 16.31 -5.13
C GLY A 143 1.20 17.10 -4.23
N LYS A 144 0.70 17.48 -3.06
CA LYS A 144 1.44 18.32 -2.10
C LYS A 144 2.06 17.45 -1.00
N ARG A 145 3.38 17.59 -0.80
CA ARG A 145 4.05 16.99 0.37
C ARG A 145 3.70 17.79 1.62
N LEU A 146 3.08 17.13 2.59
CA LEU A 146 2.65 17.75 3.86
C LEU A 146 3.51 17.35 5.07
N GLY A 147 4.48 16.45 4.89
CA GLY A 147 5.40 15.99 5.93
C GLY A 147 6.38 14.93 5.44
N GLY A 148 7.11 14.35 6.39
CA GLY A 148 7.86 13.10 6.26
C GLY A 148 6.99 11.87 6.50
N PRO A 149 7.53 10.65 6.26
CA PRO A 149 6.87 9.42 6.68
C PRO A 149 6.53 9.47 8.18
N VAL A 150 5.45 8.82 8.58
CA VAL A 150 4.99 8.84 9.98
C VAL A 150 5.27 7.50 10.63
N PHE A 151 6.06 7.49 11.70
CA PHE A 151 6.33 6.31 12.51
C PHE A 151 5.80 6.51 13.92
N ALA A 152 4.76 5.75 14.28
CA ALA A 152 4.05 5.87 15.55
C ALA A 152 3.62 7.31 15.92
N GLY A 153 3.03 8.00 14.94
CA GLY A 153 2.57 9.39 15.07
C GLY A 153 3.67 10.46 14.99
N ILE A 154 4.94 10.07 14.83
CA ILE A 154 6.07 10.98 14.68
C ILE A 154 6.41 11.15 13.19
N ASP A 155 6.50 12.39 12.71
CA ASP A 155 7.10 12.69 11.41
C ASP A 155 8.61 12.47 11.51
N ILE A 156 9.12 11.45 10.83
CA ILE A 156 10.51 11.00 10.98
C ILE A 156 11.54 12.00 10.45
N VAL A 157 11.14 12.94 9.60
CA VAL A 157 12.04 13.97 9.04
C VAL A 157 12.23 15.09 10.05
N SER A 158 11.17 15.48 10.74
CA SER A 158 11.20 16.54 11.76
C SER A 158 11.54 16.03 13.17
N GLY A 159 11.34 14.73 13.43
CA GLY A 159 11.53 14.12 14.74
C GLY A 159 10.47 14.52 15.79
N ILE A 160 9.37 15.15 15.37
CA ILE A 160 8.28 15.58 16.25
C ILE A 160 6.93 14.97 15.81
N GLU A 161 5.91 15.10 16.65
CA GLU A 161 4.56 14.66 16.31
C GLU A 161 4.09 15.24 14.98
N THR A 162 3.48 14.39 14.15
CA THR A 162 2.96 14.81 12.86
C THR A 162 1.83 15.81 13.04
N THR A 163 1.78 16.82 12.18
CA THR A 163 0.65 17.77 12.13
C THR A 163 -0.55 17.21 11.37
N LEU A 164 -0.41 16.01 10.80
CA LEU A 164 -1.46 15.32 10.09
C LEU A 164 -2.46 14.72 11.08
N THR A 165 -3.74 14.89 10.80
CA THR A 165 -4.83 14.24 11.54
C THR A 165 -5.43 13.16 10.65
N TYR A 166 -5.45 11.93 11.14
CA TYR A 166 -5.92 10.74 10.42
C TYR A 166 -7.36 10.40 10.80
N GLY A 167 -8.12 9.83 9.86
CA GLY A 167 -9.49 9.40 10.11
C GLY A 167 -10.46 10.56 10.35
N ILE A 168 -10.26 11.69 9.69
CA ILE A 168 -11.17 12.83 9.80
C ILE A 168 -12.43 12.49 9.01
N GLY A 169 -13.58 12.32 9.67
CA GLY A 169 -14.86 12.23 8.98
C GLY A 169 -15.33 13.60 8.52
N LYS A 170 -15.10 13.99 7.26
CA LYS A 170 -15.80 15.16 6.72
C LYS A 170 -17.23 14.80 6.33
N LYS A 171 -18.04 15.84 6.18
CA LYS A 171 -19.40 15.78 5.60
C LYS A 171 -19.48 15.19 4.18
N GLY A 172 -18.36 15.02 3.48
CA GLY A 172 -18.29 14.48 2.11
C GLY A 172 -17.87 13.01 2.03
N GLY A 173 -17.15 12.50 3.04
CA GLY A 173 -16.56 11.16 3.04
C GLY A 173 -15.45 10.98 1.99
N LEU A 174 -15.03 9.73 1.82
CA LEU A 174 -14.07 9.31 0.78
C LEU A 174 -14.55 9.74 -0.62
N GLU A 175 -13.64 10.11 -1.50
CA GLU A 175 -13.89 10.24 -2.94
C GLU A 175 -14.16 8.87 -3.57
N GLU A 176 -14.78 8.85 -4.76
CA GLU A 176 -15.30 7.63 -5.40
C GLU A 176 -14.23 6.54 -5.55
N GLU A 177 -13.00 6.90 -5.92
CA GLU A 177 -11.91 5.94 -6.05
C GLU A 177 -11.56 5.28 -4.70
N ALA A 178 -11.43 6.08 -3.64
CA ALA A 178 -11.14 5.55 -2.32
C ALA A 178 -12.30 4.74 -1.74
N GLN A 179 -13.56 5.11 -2.03
CA GLN A 179 -14.74 4.30 -1.70
C GLN A 179 -14.68 2.93 -2.38
N GLN A 180 -14.33 2.88 -3.66
CA GLN A 180 -14.18 1.61 -4.38
C GLN A 180 -13.06 0.77 -3.76
N ILE A 181 -11.89 1.37 -3.49
CA ILE A 181 -10.75 0.68 -2.87
C ILE A 181 -11.10 0.14 -1.47
N ALA A 182 -11.91 0.85 -0.69
CA ALA A 182 -12.37 0.41 0.63
C ALA A 182 -13.20 -0.89 0.56
N LEU A 183 -13.96 -1.08 -0.53
CA LEU A 183 -14.82 -2.24 -0.75
C LEU A 183 -14.07 -3.47 -1.31
N LEU A 184 -12.83 -3.30 -1.78
CA LEU A 184 -12.04 -4.41 -2.33
C LEU A 184 -11.28 -5.16 -1.23
N SER A 185 -11.16 -6.48 -1.40
CA SER A 185 -10.13 -7.23 -0.68
C SER A 185 -8.73 -6.84 -1.21
N LEU A 186 -7.66 -7.18 -0.49
CA LEU A 186 -6.30 -6.89 -0.95
C LEU A 186 -6.01 -7.55 -2.30
N GLY A 187 -6.48 -8.77 -2.51
CA GLY A 187 -6.32 -9.48 -3.78
C GLY A 187 -7.04 -8.82 -4.93
N ALA A 188 -8.30 -8.43 -4.74
CA ALA A 188 -9.06 -7.72 -5.77
C ALA A 188 -8.46 -6.33 -6.06
N TYR A 189 -8.00 -5.62 -5.02
CA TYR A 189 -7.30 -4.35 -5.17
C TYR A 189 -5.98 -4.51 -5.93
N PHE A 190 -5.17 -5.53 -5.64
CA PHE A 190 -3.91 -5.76 -6.35
C PHE A 190 -4.14 -6.05 -7.83
N GLN A 191 -5.13 -6.88 -8.15
CA GLN A 191 -5.53 -7.12 -9.54
C GLN A 191 -5.96 -5.84 -10.25
N PHE A 192 -6.78 -5.02 -9.59
CA PHE A 192 -7.21 -3.72 -10.12
C PHE A 192 -6.02 -2.78 -10.39
N ALA A 193 -5.14 -2.60 -9.40
CA ALA A 193 -4.00 -1.71 -9.48
C ALA A 193 -2.97 -2.18 -10.53
N ASP A 194 -2.68 -3.48 -10.59
CA ASP A 194 -1.77 -4.07 -11.58
C ASP A 194 -2.32 -3.90 -13.00
N GLN A 195 -3.63 -4.10 -13.19
CA GLN A 195 -4.29 -3.89 -14.48
C GLN A 195 -4.26 -2.42 -14.92
N HIS A 196 -4.48 -1.48 -13.98
CA HIS A 196 -4.39 -0.06 -14.26
C HIS A 196 -2.96 0.33 -14.66
N ALA A 197 -1.96 -0.11 -13.90
CA ALA A 197 -0.55 0.16 -14.19
C ALA A 197 -0.11 -0.43 -15.54
N LEU A 198 -0.63 -1.60 -15.93
CA LEU A 198 -0.38 -2.19 -17.23
C LEU A 198 -0.91 -1.32 -18.38
N VAL A 199 -2.16 -0.86 -18.27
CA VAL A 199 -2.80 -0.01 -19.30
C VAL A 199 -2.08 1.32 -19.44
N GLU A 200 -1.71 1.95 -18.32
CA GLU A 200 -0.97 3.21 -18.31
C GLU A 200 0.41 3.05 -18.97
N ALA A 201 1.16 2.02 -18.58
CA ALA A 201 2.48 1.76 -19.15
C ALA A 201 2.40 1.52 -20.67
N MET A 202 1.41 0.73 -21.13
CA MET A 202 1.18 0.52 -22.56
C MET A 202 0.84 1.82 -23.30
N GLY A 203 0.02 2.69 -22.70
CA GLY A 203 -0.33 3.99 -23.26
C GLY A 203 0.88 4.93 -23.39
N ASN A 204 1.83 4.83 -22.47
CA ASN A 204 3.04 5.65 -22.45
C ASN A 204 4.23 5.01 -23.20
N GLY A 205 4.09 3.78 -23.72
CA GLY A 205 5.18 3.04 -24.35
C GLY A 205 6.26 2.58 -23.36
N GLU A 206 5.90 2.48 -22.08
CA GLU A 206 6.77 2.06 -20.98
C GLU A 206 6.58 0.58 -20.64
N GLN A 207 7.52 0.00 -19.89
CA GLN A 207 7.31 -1.33 -19.31
C GLN A 207 6.44 -1.20 -18.07
N PRO A 208 5.47 -2.11 -17.86
CA PRO A 208 4.67 -2.08 -16.64
C PRO A 208 5.57 -2.33 -15.42
N PRO A 209 5.25 -1.73 -14.26
CA PRO A 209 5.94 -2.05 -13.04
C PRO A 209 5.70 -3.52 -12.63
N PRO A 210 6.55 -4.10 -11.77
CA PRO A 210 6.29 -5.40 -11.18
C PRO A 210 4.93 -5.42 -10.47
N ALA A 211 4.22 -6.54 -10.61
CA ALA A 211 2.94 -6.76 -9.96
C ALA A 211 3.07 -6.65 -8.43
N LEU A 212 1.99 -6.25 -7.76
CA LEU A 212 2.05 -5.94 -6.33
C LEU A 212 2.39 -7.15 -5.45
N TRP A 213 2.00 -8.38 -5.86
CA TRP A 213 2.42 -9.60 -5.16
C TRP A 213 3.91 -9.88 -5.28
N ASP A 214 4.51 -9.63 -6.45
CA ASP A 214 5.97 -9.73 -6.65
C ASP A 214 6.70 -8.68 -5.83
N ARG A 215 6.18 -7.46 -5.82
CA ARG A 215 6.72 -6.36 -5.03
C ARG A 215 6.68 -6.67 -3.54
N ALA A 216 5.58 -7.23 -3.03
CA ALA A 216 5.45 -7.64 -1.64
C ALA A 216 6.51 -8.69 -1.25
N SER A 217 6.75 -9.68 -2.13
CA SER A 217 7.77 -10.71 -1.93
C SER A 217 9.19 -10.12 -1.91
N TYR A 218 9.50 -9.23 -2.85
CA TYR A 218 10.78 -8.54 -2.92
C TYR A 218 11.04 -7.65 -1.68
N ILE A 219 10.07 -6.81 -1.27
CA ILE A 219 10.19 -5.97 -0.06
C ILE A 219 10.28 -6.84 1.19
N GLY A 220 9.54 -7.95 1.22
CA GLY A 220 9.61 -8.93 2.30
C GLY A 220 11.03 -9.44 2.53
N THR A 221 11.77 -9.72 1.47
CA THR A 221 13.17 -10.18 1.56
C THR A 221 14.06 -9.14 2.25
N ASP A 222 13.82 -7.85 2.02
CA ASP A 222 14.57 -6.74 2.64
C ASP A 222 14.31 -6.62 4.17
N CYS A 223 13.25 -7.24 4.69
CA CYS A 223 12.93 -7.29 6.13
C CYS A 223 12.86 -8.72 6.70
N GLY A 224 13.46 -9.70 6.01
CA GLY A 224 13.59 -11.09 6.48
C GLY A 224 12.33 -11.97 6.35
N VAL A 225 11.36 -11.55 5.55
CA VAL A 225 10.17 -12.35 5.19
C VAL A 225 10.40 -12.99 3.82
N HIS A 226 10.59 -14.31 3.79
CA HIS A 226 10.87 -15.08 2.57
C HIS A 226 9.64 -15.85 2.10
N ARG A 227 8.63 -15.13 1.62
CA ARG A 227 7.38 -15.69 1.08
C ARG A 227 7.29 -15.41 -0.41
N SER A 228 6.90 -16.41 -1.19
CA SER A 228 6.62 -16.24 -2.61
C SER A 228 5.35 -15.40 -2.84
N PRO A 229 5.20 -14.77 -4.02
CA PRO A 229 3.98 -14.05 -4.38
C PRO A 229 2.71 -14.90 -4.24
N ALA A 230 2.78 -16.17 -4.62
CA ALA A 230 1.65 -17.11 -4.52
C ALA A 230 1.29 -17.47 -3.06
N GLU A 231 2.27 -17.53 -2.15
CA GLU A 231 2.01 -17.76 -0.73
C GLU A 231 1.38 -16.54 -0.06
N LEU A 232 1.86 -15.34 -0.39
CA LEU A 232 1.25 -14.10 0.09
C LEU A 232 -0.17 -13.95 -0.44
N ALA A 233 -0.38 -14.20 -1.74
CA ALA A 233 -1.71 -14.16 -2.33
C ALA A 233 -2.66 -15.14 -1.64
N ARG A 234 -2.25 -16.40 -1.45
CA ARG A 234 -3.10 -17.41 -0.81
C ARG A 234 -3.56 -17.01 0.60
N GLU A 235 -2.69 -16.38 1.39
CA GLU A 235 -2.98 -16.00 2.77
C GLU A 235 -3.80 -14.72 2.86
N TYR A 236 -3.47 -13.71 2.05
CA TYR A 236 -3.96 -12.35 2.24
C TYR A 236 -4.99 -11.89 1.20
N PHE A 237 -5.36 -12.73 0.23
CA PHE A 237 -6.28 -12.34 -0.85
C PHE A 237 -7.59 -11.73 -0.34
N GLU A 238 -8.17 -12.35 0.69
CA GLU A 238 -9.50 -11.99 1.24
C GLU A 238 -9.43 -10.92 2.34
N VAL A 239 -8.24 -10.47 2.75
CA VAL A 239 -8.08 -9.43 3.77
C VAL A 239 -8.65 -8.11 3.26
N ARG A 240 -9.28 -7.35 4.16
CA ARG A 240 -9.94 -6.07 3.86
C ARG A 240 -9.41 -4.96 4.75
N ARG A 241 -9.53 -3.72 4.25
CA ARG A 241 -9.23 -2.52 5.04
C ARG A 241 -10.35 -2.29 6.05
N ALA A 242 -9.99 -1.77 7.22
CA ALA A 242 -10.96 -1.23 8.17
C ALA A 242 -11.21 0.23 7.82
N GLU A 243 -12.44 0.55 7.47
CA GLU A 243 -12.88 1.93 7.24
C GLU A 243 -12.82 2.70 8.56
N THR A 244 -12.27 3.91 8.52
CA THR A 244 -12.37 4.86 9.63
C THR A 244 -13.50 5.83 9.31
N TYR A 245 -14.70 5.52 9.80
CA TYR A 245 -15.76 6.50 9.89
C TYR A 245 -15.62 7.25 11.22
N ALA A 246 -15.55 8.58 11.15
CA ALA A 246 -15.86 9.43 12.29
C ALA A 246 -17.27 10.02 12.11
#